data_AF-A0A7W2PVF1-F1
#
_entry.id   AF-A0A7W2PVF1-F1
#
_cell.length_a   1.000
_cell.length_b   1.000
_cell.length_c   1.000
_cell.angle_alpha   90.00
_cell.angle_beta   90.00
_cell.angle_gamma   90.00
#
_symmetry.space_group_name_H-M   'P 1'
#
loop_
_entity.id
_entity.type
_entity.pdbx_description
1 polymer ?
#
loop_
_entity_poly.entity_id
_entity_poly.type
_entity_poly.pdbx_seq_one_letter_code
_entity_poly.pdbx_strand_id
1 'polypeptide(L)'
;MKKPTKQQLIERIAELAVEHRHAHYAVTCLREDYKGEVFRYFRVHGEPYPNRHGIDYSDPAYDGVIRATAQSYERMSQAKQHRYNVKRRLDTAVRNLMDNTGDQLKRPAPAVVKRATLSGETLQ
;
A
#
# COMPACT_ATOMS: atom_id res chain seq x y z
N MET A 1 11.32 7.68 31.21
CA MET A 1 11.63 8.52 30.04
C MET A 1 10.76 9.77 30.08
N LYS A 2 11.30 10.95 29.73
CA LYS A 2 10.50 12.19 29.61
C LYS A 2 9.53 12.07 28.42
N LYS A 3 8.31 12.58 28.56
CA LYS A 3 7.34 12.65 27.45
C LYS A 3 7.89 13.61 26.38
N PRO A 4 7.78 13.27 25.08
CA PRO A 4 8.21 14.15 24.00
C PRO A 4 7.39 15.43 23.98
N THR A 5 8.01 16.53 23.56
CA THR A 5 7.33 17.82 23.38
C THR A 5 6.51 17.83 22.09
N LYS A 6 5.54 18.75 21.98
CA LYS A 6 4.77 18.96 20.74
C LYS A 6 5.67 19.20 19.53
N GLN A 7 6.72 20.02 19.69
CA GLN A 7 7.66 20.33 18.62
C GLN A 7 8.42 19.07 18.14
N GLN A 8 8.89 18.24 19.07
CA GLN A 8 9.55 16.97 18.75
C GLN A 8 8.64 16.00 18.00
N LEU A 9 7.34 15.98 18.32
CA LEU A 9 6.35 15.16 17.61
C LEU A 9 6.12 15.68 16.18
N ILE A 10 6.06 17.00 15.98
CA ILE A 10 5.91 17.62 14.66
C ILE A 10 7.14 17.32 13.78
N GLU A 11 8.34 17.53 14.30
CA GLU A 11 9.60 17.22 13.61
C GLU A 11 9.63 15.74 13.20
N ARG A 12 9.24 14.86 14.12
CA ARG A 12 9.20 13.42 13.83
C ARG A 12 8.23 13.05 12.72
N ILE A 13 7.07 13.70 12.65
CA ILE A 13 6.09 13.50 11.57
C ILE A 13 6.67 13.98 10.24
N ALA A 14 7.33 15.15 10.22
CA ALA A 14 7.95 15.70 9.02
C ALA A 14 9.03 14.76 8.44
N GLU A 15 9.93 14.25 9.29
CA GLU A 15 10.94 13.25 8.89
C GLU A 15 10.29 12.00 8.29
N LEU A 16 9.30 11.43 8.97
CA LEU A 16 8.62 10.21 8.52
C LEU A 16 7.82 10.42 7.23
N ALA A 17 7.29 11.62 7.00
CA ALA A 17 6.59 11.96 5.76
C ALA A 17 7.56 11.97 4.56
N VAL A 18 8.76 12.55 4.74
CA VAL A 18 9.82 12.53 3.73
C VAL A 18 10.32 11.11 3.49
N GLU A 19 10.61 10.35 4.55
CA GLU A 19 11.01 8.93 4.46
C GLU A 19 9.95 8.10 3.70
N HIS A 20 8.66 8.32 4.00
CA HIS A 20 7.57 7.64 3.31
C HIS A 20 7.51 8.00 1.82
N ARG A 21 7.80 9.25 1.45
CA ARG A 21 7.85 9.68 0.05
C ARG A 21 9.01 9.00 -0.70
N HIS A 22 10.19 8.91 -0.09
CA HIS A 22 11.32 8.16 -0.66
C HIS A 22 11.00 6.68 -0.83
N ALA A 23 10.44 6.04 0.20
CA ALA A 23 10.04 4.64 0.13
C ALA A 23 8.97 4.39 -0.94
N HIS A 24 8.03 5.34 -1.11
CA HIS A 24 7.04 5.27 -2.19
C HIS A 24 7.69 5.35 -3.57
N TYR A 25 8.61 6.28 -3.77
CA TYR A 25 9.33 6.44 -5.04
C TYR A 25 10.15 5.19 -5.38
N ALA A 26 10.87 4.62 -4.40
CA ALA A 26 11.61 3.37 -4.57
C ALA A 26 10.72 2.20 -5.03
N VAL A 27 9.52 2.06 -4.45
CA VAL A 27 8.53 1.05 -4.89
C VAL A 27 8.08 1.29 -6.33
N THR A 28 7.92 2.54 -6.74
CA THR A 28 7.55 2.88 -8.12
C THR A 28 8.66 2.46 -9.09
N CYS A 29 9.92 2.82 -8.83
CA CYS A 29 11.06 2.42 -9.67
C CYS A 29 11.16 0.90 -9.79
N LEU A 30 11.18 0.19 -8.65
CA LEU A 30 11.33 -1.29 -8.64
C LEU A 30 10.15 -2.01 -9.30
N ARG A 31 8.95 -1.42 -9.28
CA ARG A 31 7.80 -1.96 -10.00
C ARG A 31 7.99 -1.85 -11.50
N GLU A 32 8.49 -0.71 -11.99
CA GLU A 32 8.76 -0.52 -13.41
C GLU A 32 9.90 -1.42 -13.90
N ASP A 33 10.96 -1.59 -13.08
CA ASP A 33 12.04 -2.53 -13.37
C ASP A 33 11.53 -3.98 -13.49
N TYR A 34 10.71 -4.42 -12.52
CA TYR A 34 10.09 -5.74 -12.53
C TYR A 34 9.20 -5.95 -13.76
N LYS A 35 8.33 -4.98 -14.08
CA LYS A 35 7.50 -5.04 -15.30
C LYS A 35 8.34 -5.12 -16.57
N GLY A 36 9.41 -4.32 -16.64
CA GLY A 36 10.33 -4.33 -17.77
C GLY A 36 11.00 -5.70 -17.96
N GLU A 37 11.36 -6.36 -16.87
CA GLU A 37 11.92 -7.71 -16.90
C GLU A 37 10.92 -8.77 -17.35
N VAL A 38 9.69 -8.73 -16.81
CA VAL A 38 8.57 -9.58 -17.26
C VAL A 38 8.31 -9.40 -18.74
N PHE A 39 8.26 -8.16 -19.22
CA PHE A 39 8.03 -7.86 -20.65
C PHE A 39 9.16 -8.39 -21.53
N ARG A 40 10.42 -8.22 -21.12
CA ARG A 40 11.58 -8.79 -21.84
C ARG A 40 11.50 -10.32 -21.90
N TYR A 41 11.09 -10.98 -20.82
CA TYR A 41 10.91 -12.42 -20.78
C TYR A 41 9.86 -12.87 -21.81
N PHE A 42 8.66 -12.28 -21.79
CA PHE A 42 7.60 -12.65 -22.72
C PHE A 42 7.92 -12.34 -24.19
N ARG A 43 8.73 -11.30 -24.46
CA ARG A 43 9.21 -11.02 -25.82
C ARG A 43 10.09 -12.14 -26.38
N VAL A 44 10.84 -12.84 -25.54
CA VAL A 44 11.76 -13.92 -25.94
C VAL A 44 11.07 -15.28 -25.97
N HIS A 45 10.22 -15.56 -24.97
CA HIS A 45 9.65 -16.89 -24.74
C HIS A 45 8.18 -17.03 -25.15
N GLY A 46 7.51 -15.92 -25.49
CA GLY A 46 6.06 -15.86 -25.69
C GLY A 46 5.30 -15.69 -24.37
N GLU A 47 4.11 -15.10 -24.45
CA GLU A 47 3.18 -15.00 -23.32
C GLU A 47 2.19 -16.18 -23.35
N PRO A 48 1.97 -16.90 -22.23
CA PRO A 48 1.06 -18.05 -22.20
C PRO A 48 -0.40 -17.72 -22.59
N TYR A 49 -0.90 -16.56 -22.15
CA TYR A 49 -2.28 -16.11 -22.40
C TYR A 49 -2.31 -14.61 -22.71
N PRO A 50 -2.18 -14.20 -24.00
CA PRO A 50 -2.08 -12.79 -24.40
C PRO A 50 -3.31 -11.93 -24.04
N ASN A 51 -4.46 -12.56 -23.81
CA ASN A 51 -5.71 -11.89 -23.44
C ASN A 51 -5.89 -11.76 -21.92
N ARG A 52 -4.92 -12.21 -21.12
CA ARG A 52 -4.98 -12.17 -19.65
C ARG A 52 -4.04 -11.11 -19.12
N HIS A 53 -4.52 -10.33 -18.17
CA HIS A 53 -3.67 -9.38 -17.45
C HIS A 53 -3.05 -10.02 -16.21
N GLY A 54 -1.72 -9.86 -16.08
CA GLY A 54 -0.96 -10.26 -14.90
C GLY A 54 -0.45 -11.70 -14.95
N ILE A 55 0.41 -12.02 -13.98
CA ILE A 55 0.99 -13.35 -13.80
C ILE A 55 0.12 -14.14 -12.83
N ASP A 56 -0.32 -15.32 -13.25
CA ASP A 56 -0.99 -16.28 -12.37
C ASP A 56 0.05 -17.17 -11.69
N TYR A 57 0.23 -17.01 -10.38
CA TYR A 57 1.21 -17.76 -9.61
C TYR A 57 0.79 -19.21 -9.33
N SER A 58 -0.45 -19.58 -9.65
CA SER A 58 -0.96 -20.94 -9.49
C SER A 58 -0.89 -21.78 -10.78
N ASP A 59 -0.67 -21.12 -11.92
CA ASP A 59 -0.62 -21.79 -13.23
C ASP A 59 0.84 -22.11 -13.62
N PRO A 60 1.18 -23.41 -13.82
CA PRO A 60 2.52 -23.84 -14.21
C PRO A 60 3.04 -23.21 -15.51
N ALA A 61 2.18 -22.69 -16.39
CA ALA A 61 2.62 -22.00 -17.60
C ALA A 61 3.41 -20.72 -17.31
N TYR A 62 3.24 -20.11 -16.12
CA TYR A 62 3.97 -18.92 -15.69
C TYR A 62 5.25 -19.23 -14.91
N ASP A 63 5.54 -20.49 -14.59
CA ASP A 63 6.71 -20.91 -13.82
C ASP A 63 8.03 -20.34 -14.36
N GLY A 64 8.15 -20.30 -15.69
CA GLY A 64 9.33 -19.78 -16.37
C GLY A 64 9.58 -18.30 -16.06
N VAL A 65 8.57 -17.44 -16.22
CA VAL A 65 8.68 -16.01 -15.93
C VAL A 65 8.81 -15.76 -14.43
N ILE A 66 8.14 -16.56 -13.58
CA ILE A 66 8.23 -16.44 -12.12
C ILE A 66 9.65 -16.71 -11.65
N ARG A 67 10.28 -17.80 -12.11
CA ARG A 67 11.67 -18.11 -11.77
C ARG A 67 12.64 -17.07 -12.32
N ALA A 68 12.45 -16.65 -13.57
CA ALA A 68 13.32 -15.67 -14.20
C ALA A 68 13.29 -14.30 -13.51
N THR A 69 12.13 -13.88 -12.99
CA THR A 69 11.93 -12.55 -12.39
C THR A 69 11.89 -12.55 -10.87
N ALA A 70 12.19 -13.69 -10.23
CA ALA A 70 12.05 -13.90 -8.79
C ALA A 70 12.81 -12.84 -7.97
N GLN A 71 14.03 -12.51 -8.37
CA GLN A 71 14.87 -11.56 -7.64
C GLN A 71 14.30 -10.13 -7.69
N SER A 72 13.86 -9.65 -8.86
CA SER A 72 13.25 -8.33 -8.98
C SER A 72 11.91 -8.26 -8.27
N TYR A 73 11.12 -9.34 -8.31
CA TYR A 73 9.90 -9.45 -7.53
C TYR A 73 10.17 -9.35 -6.03
N GLU A 74 11.18 -10.07 -5.53
CA GLU A 74 11.58 -10.04 -4.13
C GLU A 74 12.00 -8.63 -3.70
N ARG A 75 12.89 -7.97 -4.46
CA ARG A 75 13.31 -6.57 -4.17
C ARG A 75 12.12 -5.62 -4.12
N MET A 76 11.21 -5.71 -5.10
CA MET A 76 9.98 -4.91 -5.11
C MET A 76 9.12 -5.21 -3.87
N SER A 77 8.99 -6.48 -3.47
CA SER A 77 8.22 -6.90 -2.30
C SER A 77 8.80 -6.35 -1.00
N GLN A 78 10.12 -6.46 -0.81
CA GLN A 78 10.83 -5.90 0.33
C GLN A 78 10.67 -4.37 0.40
N ALA A 79 10.74 -3.66 -0.74
CA ALA A 79 10.49 -2.22 -0.79
C ALA A 79 9.04 -1.86 -0.42
N LYS A 80 8.05 -2.65 -0.87
CA LYS A 80 6.64 -2.47 -0.46
C LYS A 80 6.48 -2.63 1.04
N GLN A 81 7.12 -3.65 1.62
CA GLN A 81 7.10 -3.90 3.06
C GLN A 81 7.75 -2.73 3.83
N HIS A 82 8.89 -2.25 3.38
CA HIS A 82 9.56 -1.10 3.98
C HIS A 82 8.64 0.14 3.95
N ARG A 83 8.07 0.48 2.80
CA ARG A 83 7.11 1.60 2.68
C ARG A 83 5.94 1.47 3.63
N TYR A 84 5.38 0.27 3.75
CA TYR A 84 4.28 -0.02 4.68
C TYR A 84 4.70 0.21 6.14
N ASN A 85 5.88 -0.27 6.54
CA ASN A 85 6.42 -0.06 7.89
C ASN A 85 6.63 1.43 8.19
N VAL A 86 7.16 2.21 7.24
CA VAL A 86 7.31 3.66 7.40
C VAL A 86 5.95 4.34 7.55
N LYS A 87 4.94 3.96 6.73
CA LYS A 87 3.58 4.48 6.88
C LYS A 87 2.98 4.19 8.26
N ARG A 88 3.17 2.99 8.79
CA ARG A 88 2.71 2.65 10.15
C ARG A 88 3.39 3.50 11.22
N ARG A 89 4.70 3.74 11.09
CA ARG A 89 5.45 4.63 12.00
C ARG A 89 4.92 6.07 11.93
N LEU A 90 4.66 6.57 10.72
CA LEU A 90 4.05 7.88 10.50
C LEU A 90 2.68 8.00 11.17
N ASP A 91 1.80 7.01 10.97
CA ASP A 91 0.46 7.00 11.58
C ASP A 91 0.52 6.97 13.10
N THR A 92 1.47 6.23 13.67
CA THR A 92 1.72 6.24 15.12
C THR A 92 2.20 7.60 15.60
N ALA A 93 3.11 8.26 14.87
CA ALA A 93 3.59 9.59 15.24
C ALA A 93 2.45 10.63 15.21
N VAL A 94 1.57 10.56 14.21
CA VAL A 94 0.37 11.40 14.13
C VAL A 94 -0.55 11.15 15.32
N ARG A 95 -0.86 9.89 15.66
CA ARG A 95 -1.69 9.58 16.84
C ARG A 95 -1.08 10.13 18.13
N ASN A 96 0.24 10.01 18.32
CA ASN A 96 0.91 10.57 19.49
C ASN A 96 0.81 12.10 19.56
N LEU A 97 0.84 12.80 18.41
CA LEU A 97 0.60 14.23 18.36
C LEU A 97 -0.84 14.58 18.73
N MET A 98 -1.82 13.83 18.22
CA MET A 98 -3.24 14.01 18.55
C MET A 98 -3.50 13.85 20.04
N ASP A 99 -2.96 12.80 20.67
CA ASP A 99 -3.06 12.57 22.11
C ASP A 99 -2.40 13.70 22.92
N ASN A 100 -1.29 14.26 22.41
CA ASN A 100 -0.60 15.39 23.05
C ASN A 100 -1.41 16.69 22.98
N THR A 101 -2.13 16.93 21.88
CA THR A 101 -2.94 18.14 21.68
C THR A 101 -4.38 17.99 22.17
N GLY A 102 -4.80 16.80 22.59
CA GLY A 102 -6.19 16.49 22.93
C GLY A 102 -7.12 16.44 21.72
N ASP A 103 -6.58 16.30 20.51
CA ASP A 103 -7.38 16.14 19.29
C ASP A 103 -7.90 14.70 19.21
N GLN A 104 -9.19 14.53 19.00
CA GLN A 104 -9.87 13.24 19.10
C GLN A 104 -10.72 12.99 17.85
N LEU A 105 -10.46 11.87 17.18
CA LEU A 105 -11.27 11.45 16.04
C LEU A 105 -12.66 11.06 16.50
N LYS A 106 -13.67 11.72 15.96
CA LYS A 106 -15.07 11.32 16.14
C LYS A 106 -15.48 10.38 15.03
N ARG A 107 -16.00 9.20 15.39
CA ARG A 107 -16.56 8.26 14.43
C ARG A 107 -17.72 8.94 13.69
N PRO A 108 -17.73 8.96 12.34
CA PRO A 108 -18.89 9.44 11.59
C PRO A 108 -20.14 8.64 11.96
N ALA A 109 -21.28 9.32 12.08
CA ALA A 109 -22.56 8.64 12.29
C ALA A 109 -22.82 7.66 11.13
N PRO A 110 -23.32 6.45 11.40
CA PRO A 110 -23.68 5.52 10.33
C PRO A 110 -24.73 6.18 9.43
N ALA A 111 -24.59 5.99 8.11
CA ALA A 111 -25.61 6.44 7.18
C ALA A 111 -26.93 5.73 7.53
N VAL A 112 -27.99 6.50 7.75
CA VAL A 112 -29.34 5.94 7.94
C VAL A 112 -29.78 5.36 6.60
N VAL A 113 -29.62 4.06 6.42
CA VAL A 113 -30.13 3.35 5.25
C VAL A 113 -31.65 3.26 5.41
N LYS A 114 -32.38 4.20 4.80
CA LYS A 114 -33.83 4.05 4.64
C LYS A 114 -34.07 2.88 3.69
N ARG A 115 -34.37 1.70 4.22
CA ARG A 115 -34.95 0.62 3.44
C ARG A 115 -36.40 1.02 3.14
N ALA A 116 -36.63 1.53 1.92
CA ALA A 116 -37.97 1.65 1.38
C ALA A 116 -38.30 0.34 0.65
N THR A 117 -39.42 -0.29 0.99
CA THR A 117 -40.02 -1.32 0.14
C THR A 117 -40.51 -0.69 -1.17
N LEU A 118 -40.79 -1.49 -2.20
CA LEU A 118 -41.36 -1.03 -3.48
C LEU A 118 -42.68 -0.23 -3.31
N SER A 119 -43.32 -0.31 -2.14
CA SER A 119 -44.53 0.42 -1.75
C SER A 119 -44.28 1.72 -0.95
N GLY A 120 -43.02 2.11 -0.72
CA GLY A 120 -42.68 3.37 -0.05
C GLY A 120 -42.77 3.35 1.48
N GLU A 121 -42.95 2.19 2.10
CA GLU A 121 -42.96 2.07 3.56
C GLU A 121 -41.53 1.95 4.09
N THR A 122 -41.18 2.80 5.05
CA THR A 122 -39.91 2.73 5.79
C THR A 122 -40.00 1.64 6.85
N LEU A 123 -39.19 0.59 6.71
CA LEU A 123 -39.02 -0.40 7.78
C LEU A 123 -38.28 0.28 8.95
N GLN A 124 -38.93 0.33 10.12
CA GLN A 124 -38.34 0.76 11.39
C GLN A 124 -37.26 -0.20 11.86
#